data_AF-R9M8T1-F1
#
_entry.id   AF-R9M8T1-F1
#
_cell.length_a   1.000
_cell.length_b   1.000
_cell.length_c   1.000
_cell.angle_alpha   90.00
_cell.angle_beta   90.00
_cell.angle_gamma   90.00
#
_symmetry.space_group_name_H-M   'P 1'
#
loop_
_entity.id
_entity.type
_entity.pdbx_description
1 polymer ?
#
loop_
_entity_poly.entity_id
_entity_poly.type
_entity_poly.pdbx_seq_one_letter_code
_entity_poly.pdbx_strand_id
1 'polypeptide(L)'
;MDSITRNHDVDLLLPGQEPCAYFVIISAQDSAYRFLSSLFFSLAFPRLSDYARLHGKNGRLPVLVNFCLDEYCNIGYMEGIADSLNSIRGFNMSCQVVVQSLSQWQEKYPGKERENQLATFDQTLYMGCNDLTSAEYISKKCGKMTISVTNNQMPLMPLFVNANLKL
;
A
#
# COMPACT_ATOMS: atom_id res chain seq x y z
N MET A 1 29.96 24.42 -1.29
CA MET A 1 29.19 23.41 -2.03
C MET A 1 29.89 22.05 -2.09
N ASP A 2 30.99 21.80 -1.34
CA ASP A 2 31.74 20.52 -1.38
C ASP A 2 31.95 19.91 0.01
N SER A 3 30.89 19.82 0.82
CA SER A 3 30.96 19.12 2.12
C SER A 3 29.86 18.08 2.33
N ILE A 4 28.97 17.87 1.36
CA ILE A 4 27.80 16.98 1.49
C ILE A 4 28.07 15.57 0.91
N THR A 5 29.17 15.36 0.18
CA THR A 5 29.43 14.08 -0.53
C THR A 5 30.73 13.37 -0.12
N ARG A 6 31.44 13.83 0.92
CA ARG A 6 32.78 13.29 1.28
C ARG A 6 32.77 12.06 2.19
N ASN A 7 31.69 11.77 2.90
CA ASN A 7 31.58 10.56 3.72
C ASN A 7 30.38 9.74 3.24
N HIS A 8 30.62 8.48 2.89
CA HIS A 8 29.56 7.49 2.74
C HIS A 8 29.03 7.14 4.14
N ASP A 9 28.25 8.03 4.77
CA ASP A 9 27.78 7.83 6.14
C ASP A 9 26.57 6.89 6.22
N VAL A 10 25.91 6.60 5.10
CA VAL A 10 24.73 5.72 5.06
C VAL A 10 25.02 4.49 4.20
N ASP A 11 25.26 3.36 4.87
CA ASP A 11 25.37 2.06 4.20
C ASP A 11 23.98 1.50 3.90
N LEU A 12 23.59 1.51 2.63
CA LEU A 12 22.29 1.00 2.18
C LEU A 12 22.12 -0.52 2.40
N LEU A 13 23.20 -1.27 2.64
CA LEU A 13 23.19 -2.71 2.83
C LEU A 13 23.06 -3.12 4.29
N LEU A 14 23.46 -2.25 5.23
CA LEU A 14 23.46 -2.53 6.66
C LEU A 14 22.13 -3.08 7.19
N PRO A 15 20.95 -2.55 6.80
CA PRO A 15 19.66 -3.08 7.27
C PRO A 15 19.43 -4.55 6.94
N GLY A 16 20.04 -5.04 5.85
CA GLY A 16 19.96 -6.45 5.46
C GLY A 16 20.94 -7.35 6.20
N GLN A 17 21.95 -6.78 6.86
CA GLN A 17 23.06 -7.49 7.51
C GLN A 17 22.85 -7.61 9.02
N GLU A 18 22.45 -6.51 9.66
CA GLU A 18 22.26 -6.44 11.10
C GLU A 18 21.02 -5.59 11.47
N PRO A 19 20.44 -5.77 12.67
CA PRO A 19 19.28 -5.01 13.08
C PRO A 19 19.58 -3.50 13.20
N CYS A 20 19.09 -2.72 12.24
CA CYS A 20 19.18 -1.26 12.27
C CYS A 20 17.90 -0.61 11.70
N ALA A 21 17.74 0.69 11.92
CA ALA A 21 16.58 1.45 11.45
C ALA A 21 17.03 2.76 10.80
N TYR A 22 16.55 3.01 9.58
CA TYR A 22 16.79 4.24 8.85
C TYR A 22 15.52 5.09 8.79
N PHE A 23 15.67 6.36 9.17
CA PHE A 23 14.60 7.34 9.15
C PHE A 23 14.90 8.38 8.06
N VAL A 24 14.12 8.34 6.97
CA VAL A 24 14.20 9.33 5.91
C VAL A 24 13.20 10.43 6.22
N ILE A 25 13.68 11.55 6.74
CA ILE A 25 12.83 12.70 7.10
C ILE A 25 12.80 13.66 5.91
N ILE A 26 11.64 13.79 5.28
CA ILE A 26 11.43 14.62 4.10
C ILE A 26 10.67 15.87 4.52
N SER A 27 11.16 17.05 4.14
CA SER A 27 10.40 18.29 4.31
C SER A 27 9.30 18.35 3.25
N ALA A 28 8.04 18.43 3.67
CA ALA A 28 6.89 18.46 2.77
C ALA A 28 6.86 19.68 1.82
N GLN A 29 7.56 20.77 2.20
CA GLN A 29 7.51 22.07 1.51
C GLN A 29 8.50 22.20 0.36
N ASP A 30 9.53 21.35 0.29
CA ASP A 30 10.63 21.55 -0.66
C ASP A 30 10.74 20.35 -1.62
N SER A 31 10.40 20.63 -2.88
CA SER A 31 10.35 19.64 -3.97
C SER A 31 11.71 19.04 -4.29
N ALA A 32 12.82 19.70 -3.94
CA ALA A 32 14.17 19.18 -4.17
C ALA A 32 14.46 17.89 -3.37
N TYR A 33 13.90 17.77 -2.16
CA TYR A 33 14.12 16.57 -1.32
C TYR A 33 13.28 15.37 -1.74
N ARG A 34 12.23 15.56 -2.54
CA ARG A 34 11.44 14.45 -3.09
C ARG A 34 12.31 13.58 -4.02
N PHE A 35 13.08 14.23 -4.89
CA PHE A 35 14.04 13.52 -5.74
C PHE A 35 15.08 12.74 -4.94
N LEU A 36 15.59 13.32 -3.85
CA LEU A 36 16.58 12.63 -3.01
C LEU A 36 15.99 11.36 -2.37
N SER A 37 14.72 11.42 -1.99
CA SER A 37 13.99 10.31 -1.37
C SER A 37 13.70 9.21 -2.38
N SER A 38 13.19 9.56 -3.56
CA SER A 38 12.96 8.58 -4.64
C SER A 38 14.27 7.94 -5.09
N LEU A 39 15.37 8.70 -5.16
CA LEU A 39 16.70 8.18 -5.47
C LEU A 39 17.20 7.21 -4.39
N PHE A 40 17.03 7.57 -3.11
CA PHE A 40 17.41 6.69 -2.00
C PHE A 40 16.73 5.33 -2.09
N PHE A 41 15.40 5.28 -2.26
CA PHE A 41 14.67 4.02 -2.38
C PHE A 41 15.01 3.27 -3.68
N SER A 42 15.12 4.00 -4.81
CA SER A 42 15.52 3.41 -6.10
C SER A 42 16.91 2.78 -6.07
N LEU A 43 17.80 3.25 -5.17
CA LEU A 43 19.11 2.63 -4.95
C LEU A 43 19.07 1.53 -3.89
N ALA A 44 18.30 1.71 -2.81
CA ALA A 44 18.22 0.77 -1.70
C ALA A 44 17.60 -0.58 -2.12
N PHE A 45 16.49 -0.56 -2.88
CA PHE A 45 15.81 -1.79 -3.32
C PHE A 45 16.72 -2.72 -4.14
N PRO A 46 17.38 -2.26 -5.22
CA PRO A 46 18.28 -3.12 -5.99
C PRO A 46 19.51 -3.53 -5.17
N ARG A 47 20.12 -2.62 -4.41
CA ARG A 47 21.32 -2.92 -3.60
C ARG A 47 21.07 -4.04 -2.60
N LEU A 48 19.96 -3.99 -1.87
CA LEU A 48 19.57 -5.03 -0.92
C LEU A 48 19.18 -6.33 -1.62
N SER A 49 18.50 -6.25 -2.77
CA SER A 49 18.15 -7.43 -3.58
C SER A 49 19.40 -8.14 -4.10
N ASP A 50 20.38 -7.39 -4.63
CA ASP A 50 21.64 -7.91 -5.13
C ASP A 50 22.47 -8.52 -4.00
N TYR A 51 22.53 -7.85 -2.84
CA TYR A 51 23.19 -8.39 -1.66
C TYR A 51 22.55 -9.70 -1.19
N ALA A 52 21.21 -9.77 -1.16
CA ALA A 52 20.49 -11.00 -0.84
C ALA A 52 20.85 -12.14 -1.80
N ARG A 53 20.97 -11.86 -3.10
CA ARG A 53 21.32 -12.86 -4.12
C ARG A 53 22.76 -13.34 -4.02
N LEU A 54 23.71 -12.44 -3.75
CA LEU A 54 25.14 -12.74 -3.74
C LEU A 54 25.64 -13.34 -2.42
N HIS A 55 25.11 -12.85 -1.29
CA HIS A 55 25.60 -13.17 0.05
C HIS A 55 24.57 -13.87 0.94
N GLY A 56 23.29 -13.79 0.58
CA GLY A 56 22.20 -14.37 1.35
C GLY A 56 22.09 -15.89 1.21
N LYS A 57 21.85 -16.58 2.32
CA LYS A 57 21.54 -18.02 2.30
C LYS A 57 20.21 -18.22 1.57
N ASN A 58 20.20 -19.03 0.51
CA ASN A 58 19.06 -19.22 -0.41
C ASN A 58 18.60 -17.93 -1.11
N GLY A 59 19.50 -16.95 -1.30
CA GLY A 59 19.15 -15.69 -1.95
C GLY A 59 18.34 -14.74 -1.06
N ARG A 60 18.42 -14.87 0.28
CA ARG A 60 17.62 -14.10 1.25
C ARG A 60 18.50 -13.26 2.17
N LEU A 61 18.05 -12.05 2.51
CA LEU A 61 18.72 -11.22 3.50
C LEU A 61 18.76 -11.92 4.87
N PRO A 62 19.92 -11.89 5.56
CA PRO A 62 20.06 -12.36 6.94
C PRO A 62 19.04 -11.76 7.90
N VAL A 63 18.78 -10.45 7.77
CA VAL A 63 17.80 -9.70 8.57
C VAL A 63 16.62 -9.31 7.71
N LEU A 64 15.41 -9.42 8.27
CA LEU A 64 14.19 -8.96 7.60
C LEU A 64 14.19 -7.43 7.51
N VAL A 65 14.22 -6.89 6.31
CA VAL A 65 14.11 -5.45 6.07
C VAL A 65 12.66 -5.08 5.79
N ASN A 66 12.09 -4.20 6.61
CA ASN A 66 10.73 -3.68 6.41
C ASN A 66 10.80 -2.22 5.96
N PHE A 67 10.33 -1.95 4.75
CA PHE A 67 10.16 -0.60 4.23
C PHE A 67 8.80 -0.07 4.68
N CYS A 68 8.81 1.04 5.42
CA CYS A 68 7.60 1.79 5.76
C CYS A 68 7.59 3.07 4.94
N LEU A 69 6.78 3.10 3.89
CA LEU A 69 6.63 4.25 3.01
C LEU A 69 5.39 5.02 3.42
N ASP A 70 5.54 5.83 4.47
CA ASP A 70 4.53 6.82 4.83
C ASP A 70 4.45 7.89 3.74
N GLU A 71 3.24 8.36 3.48
CA GLU A 71 2.96 9.37 2.46
C GLU A 71 3.59 9.05 1.10
N TYR A 72 3.43 7.79 0.63
CA TYR A 72 4.07 7.27 -0.58
C TYR A 72 3.92 8.17 -1.83
N CYS A 73 2.78 8.84 -1.96
CA CYS A 73 2.52 9.79 -3.05
C CYS A 73 3.47 11.00 -3.06
N ASN A 74 4.11 11.33 -1.94
CA ASN A 74 5.07 12.44 -1.80
C ASN A 74 6.52 12.07 -2.12
N ILE A 75 6.88 10.78 -2.08
CA ILE A 75 8.23 10.31 -2.43
C ILE A 75 8.54 10.62 -3.91
N GLY A 76 7.53 10.61 -4.77
CA GLY A 76 7.65 10.85 -6.21
C GLY A 76 7.51 9.56 -7.01
N TYR A 77 7.77 9.64 -8.32
CA TYR A 77 7.72 8.48 -9.21
C TYR A 77 9.01 7.66 -9.07
N MET A 78 8.83 6.36 -8.81
CA MET A 78 9.88 5.35 -8.82
C MET A 78 9.60 4.38 -9.97
N GLU A 79 10.45 4.40 -10.98
CA GLU A 79 10.36 3.52 -12.14
C GLU A 79 10.60 2.06 -11.73
N GLY A 80 9.79 1.13 -12.24
CA GLY A 80 9.96 -0.32 -11.95
C GLY A 80 9.66 -0.73 -10.51
N ILE A 81 9.01 0.13 -9.71
CA ILE A 81 8.69 -0.19 -8.32
C ILE A 81 7.74 -1.39 -8.18
N ALA A 82 6.83 -1.60 -9.15
CA ALA A 82 5.92 -2.75 -9.14
C ALA A 82 6.66 -4.09 -9.19
N ASP A 83 7.67 -4.21 -10.06
CA ASP A 83 8.49 -5.42 -10.18
C ASP A 83 9.35 -5.64 -8.94
N SER A 84 9.85 -4.54 -8.36
CA SER A 84 10.58 -4.56 -7.09
C SER A 84 9.69 -5.08 -5.96
N LEU A 85 8.46 -4.55 -5.81
CA LEU A 85 7.49 -4.98 -4.81
C LEU A 85 7.04 -6.44 -4.99
N ASN A 86 6.98 -6.93 -6.23
CA ASN A 86 6.67 -8.34 -6.49
C ASN A 86 7.83 -9.27 -6.05
N SER A 87 9.07 -8.79 -6.13
CA SER A 87 10.26 -9.61 -5.89
C SER A 87 10.77 -9.56 -4.44
N ILE A 88 10.47 -8.49 -3.69
CA ILE A 88 11.03 -8.25 -2.34
C ILE A 88 10.78 -9.39 -1.35
N ARG A 89 9.63 -10.07 -1.44
CA ARG A 89 9.29 -11.19 -0.56
C ARG A 89 10.30 -12.33 -0.68
N GLY A 90 10.79 -12.57 -1.90
CA GLY A 90 11.82 -13.58 -2.19
C GLY A 90 13.15 -13.27 -1.52
N PHE A 91 13.46 -12.00 -1.27
CA PHE A 91 14.71 -11.54 -0.68
C PHE A 91 14.66 -11.37 0.85
N ASN A 92 13.57 -11.80 1.50
CA ASN A 92 13.32 -11.52 2.93
C ASN A 92 13.15 -10.01 3.22
N MET A 93 12.44 -9.31 2.35
CA MET A 93 12.06 -7.92 2.50
C MET A 93 10.53 -7.77 2.49
N SER A 94 10.02 -6.76 3.20
CA SER A 94 8.60 -6.40 3.24
C SER A 94 8.44 -4.90 2.99
N CYS A 95 7.30 -4.50 2.43
CA CYS A 95 6.98 -3.10 2.17
C CYS A 95 5.55 -2.80 2.58
N GLN A 96 5.38 -1.73 3.35
CA GLN A 96 4.11 -1.18 3.79
C GLN A 96 3.98 0.20 3.18
N VAL A 97 2.95 0.38 2.37
CA VAL A 97 2.66 1.64 1.68
C VAL A 97 1.43 2.27 2.32
N VAL A 98 1.60 3.49 2.82
CA VAL A 98 0.51 4.29 3.39
C VAL A 98 0.15 5.41 2.42
N VAL A 99 -1.13 5.47 2.06
CA VAL A 99 -1.67 6.48 1.15
C VAL A 99 -2.92 7.11 1.72
N GLN A 100 -3.06 8.42 1.55
CA GLN A 100 -4.25 9.16 2.00
C GLN A 100 -5.38 9.13 0.96
N SER A 101 -5.05 9.07 -0.33
CA SER A 101 -6.04 9.05 -1.42
C SER A 101 -5.55 8.22 -2.60
N LEU A 102 -6.41 7.34 -3.10
CA LEU A 102 -6.12 6.58 -4.33
C LEU A 102 -6.03 7.49 -5.56
N SER A 103 -6.68 8.65 -5.54
CA SER A 103 -6.64 9.64 -6.62
C SER A 103 -5.23 10.24 -6.74
N GLN A 104 -4.58 10.56 -5.62
CA GLN A 104 -3.18 11.04 -5.62
C GLN A 104 -2.23 9.95 -6.12
N TRP A 105 -2.46 8.70 -5.73
CA TRP A 105 -1.66 7.58 -6.26
C TRP A 105 -1.84 7.46 -7.77
N GLN A 106 -3.08 7.56 -8.27
CA GLN A 106 -3.37 7.50 -9.70
C GLN A 106 -2.72 8.63 -10.50
N GLU A 107 -2.65 9.83 -9.93
CA GLU A 107 -1.96 10.97 -10.55
C GLU A 107 -0.45 10.71 -10.69
N LYS A 108 0.17 10.08 -9.69
CA LYS A 108 1.59 9.72 -9.72
C LYS A 108 1.91 8.54 -10.63
N TYR A 109 1.02 7.56 -10.70
CA TYR A 109 1.19 6.32 -11.46
C TYR A 109 -0.02 6.12 -12.39
N PRO A 110 -0.07 6.85 -13.52
CA PRO A 110 -1.21 6.80 -14.44
C PRO A 110 -1.33 5.45 -15.13
N GLY A 111 -2.56 5.13 -15.56
CA GLY A 111 -2.86 3.89 -16.28
C GLY A 111 -2.89 2.65 -15.38
N LYS A 112 -2.30 1.55 -15.87
CA LYS A 112 -2.33 0.24 -15.19
C LYS A 112 -1.27 0.07 -14.11
N GLU A 113 -0.31 0.99 -13.99
CA GLU A 113 0.78 0.85 -13.03
C GLU A 113 0.28 0.83 -11.58
N ARG A 114 -0.62 1.74 -11.23
CA ARG A 114 -1.27 1.74 -9.91
C ARG A 114 -2.01 0.42 -9.65
N GLU A 115 -2.73 -0.09 -10.64
CA GLU A 115 -3.49 -1.34 -10.49
C GLU A 115 -2.56 -2.54 -10.27
N ASN A 116 -1.46 -2.60 -11.01
CA ASN A 116 -0.42 -3.62 -10.83
C ASN A 116 0.20 -3.55 -9.44
N GLN A 117 0.55 -2.36 -8.96
CA GLN A 117 1.06 -2.17 -7.59
C GLN A 117 0.04 -2.60 -6.54
N LEU A 118 -1.22 -2.18 -6.67
CA LEU A 118 -2.30 -2.54 -5.75
C LEU A 118 -2.58 -4.05 -5.71
N ALA A 119 -2.35 -4.75 -6.81
CA ALA A 119 -2.49 -6.20 -6.89
C ALA A 119 -1.35 -6.97 -6.19
N THR A 120 -0.17 -6.34 -6.04
CA THR A 120 0.98 -6.93 -5.34
C THR A 120 0.80 -6.95 -3.82
N PHE A 121 0.00 -6.04 -3.26
CA PHE A 121 -0.20 -6.01 -1.80
C PHE A 121 -1.17 -7.10 -1.33
N ASP A 122 -0.63 -8.07 -0.59
CA ASP A 122 -1.38 -9.17 0.01
C ASP A 122 -2.47 -8.70 1.00
N GLN A 123 -2.21 -7.58 1.69
CA GLN A 123 -3.08 -7.02 2.72
C GLN A 123 -3.40 -5.56 2.42
N THR A 124 -4.65 -5.17 2.63
CA THR A 124 -5.09 -3.77 2.51
C THR A 124 -5.86 -3.41 3.77
N LEU A 125 -5.35 -2.44 4.53
CA LEU A 125 -6.05 -1.84 5.66
C LEU A 125 -6.71 -0.54 5.21
N TYR A 126 -8.02 -0.43 5.41
CA TYR A 126 -8.77 0.78 5.12
C TYR A 126 -9.26 1.41 6.42
N MET A 127 -8.87 2.66 6.67
CA MET A 127 -9.18 3.40 7.90
C MET A 127 -10.20 4.53 7.69
N GLY A 128 -10.77 4.63 6.49
CA GLY A 128 -11.65 5.72 6.07
C GLY A 128 -10.99 6.60 5.00
N CYS A 129 -11.82 7.22 4.17
CA CYS A 129 -11.39 8.23 3.19
C CYS A 129 -12.50 9.26 3.01
N ASN A 130 -12.10 10.48 2.64
CA ASN A 130 -13.05 11.55 2.32
C ASN A 130 -13.45 11.54 0.83
N ASP A 131 -12.70 10.83 -0.02
CA ASP A 131 -12.97 10.79 -1.46
C ASP A 131 -13.85 9.59 -1.87
N LEU A 132 -14.85 9.87 -2.72
CA LEU A 132 -15.80 8.88 -3.22
C LEU A 132 -15.12 7.78 -4.05
N THR A 133 -14.09 8.13 -4.82
CA THR A 133 -13.38 7.19 -5.69
C THR A 133 -12.71 6.07 -4.89
N SER A 134 -12.03 6.41 -3.79
CA SER A 134 -11.43 5.44 -2.88
C SER A 134 -12.51 4.65 -2.12
N ALA A 135 -13.58 5.29 -1.68
CA ALA A 135 -14.69 4.61 -1.00
C ALA A 135 -15.36 3.57 -1.89
N GLU A 136 -15.65 3.91 -3.15
CA GLU A 136 -16.22 2.97 -4.12
C GLU A 136 -15.25 1.83 -4.45
N TYR A 137 -13.95 2.12 -4.61
CA TYR A 137 -12.95 1.11 -4.88
C TYR A 137 -12.88 0.08 -3.75
N ILE A 138 -12.81 0.54 -2.51
CA ILE A 138 -12.76 -0.34 -1.33
C ILE A 138 -14.08 -1.09 -1.15
N SER A 139 -15.23 -0.43 -1.31
CA SER A 139 -16.55 -1.07 -1.26
C SER A 139 -16.67 -2.21 -2.27
N LYS A 140 -16.23 -1.99 -3.52
CA LYS A 140 -16.18 -3.04 -4.55
C LYS A 140 -15.21 -4.17 -4.18
N LYS A 141 -14.05 -3.86 -3.59
CA LYS A 141 -13.04 -4.86 -3.17
C LYS A 141 -13.52 -5.71 -1.99
N CYS A 142 -14.27 -5.14 -1.05
CA CYS A 142 -14.89 -5.87 0.06
C CYS A 142 -16.05 -6.77 -0.40
N GLY A 143 -16.61 -6.50 -1.58
CA GLY A 143 -17.66 -7.30 -2.17
C GLY A 143 -19.02 -7.10 -1.50
N LYS A 144 -20.00 -7.88 -1.95
CA LYS A 144 -21.34 -7.91 -1.37
C LYS A 144 -21.50 -9.21 -0.58
N MET A 145 -21.85 -9.09 0.69
CA MET A 145 -22.26 -10.23 1.50
C MET A 145 -23.78 -10.31 1.47
N THR A 146 -24.33 -11.46 1.06
CA THR A 146 -25.77 -11.70 1.14
C THR A 146 -26.15 -11.90 2.59
N ILE A 147 -26.82 -10.91 3.17
CA ILE A 147 -27.45 -11.05 4.48
C ILE A 147 -28.81 -11.72 4.30
N SER A 148 -29.09 -12.78 5.07
CA SER A 148 -30.42 -13.37 5.12
C SER A 148 -31.32 -12.42 5.90
N VAL A 149 -32.19 -11.70 5.19
CA VAL A 149 -33.17 -10.82 5.81
C VAL A 149 -34.43 -11.64 6.05
N THR A 150 -34.67 -12.03 7.30
CA THR A 150 -35.98 -12.58 7.68
C THR A 150 -36.97 -11.42 7.70
N ASN A 151 -37.62 -11.19 6.56
CA ASN A 151 -38.71 -10.25 6.48
C ASN A 151 -39.91 -10.87 7.21
N ASN A 152 -40.07 -10.54 8.49
CA ASN A 152 -41.22 -10.95 9.27
C ASN A 152 -42.43 -10.09 8.88
N GLN A 153 -42.87 -10.23 7.62
CA GLN A 153 -44.22 -9.82 7.24
C GLN A 153 -45.16 -10.81 7.92
N MET A 154 -45.62 -10.48 9.12
CA MET A 154 -46.86 -11.07 9.60
C MET A 154 -47.91 -10.75 8.53
N PRO A 155 -48.62 -11.75 7.98
CA PRO A 155 -49.84 -11.46 7.26
C PRO A 155 -50.74 -10.75 8.26
N LEU A 156 -50.97 -9.45 8.07
CA LEU A 156 -52.04 -8.75 8.77
C LEU A 156 -53.33 -9.49 8.40
N MET A 157 -53.93 -10.20 9.36
CA MET A 157 -55.30 -10.65 9.19
C MET A 157 -56.15 -9.41 8.91
N PRO A 158 -56.97 -9.40 7.85
CA PRO A 158 -57.83 -8.26 7.56
C PRO A 158 -58.73 -8.01 8.78
N LEU A 159 -58.69 -6.79 9.31
CA LEU A 159 -59.34 -6.38 10.57
C LEU A 159 -60.88 -6.35 10.49
N PHE A 160 -61.48 -6.85 9.42
CA PHE A 160 -62.93 -6.92 9.24
C PHE A 160 -63.34 -8.28 8.68
N VAL A 161 -63.49 -9.24 9.59
CA VAL A 161 -64.43 -10.33 9.41
C VAL A 161 -65.79 -9.84 9.94
N ASN A 162 -66.82 -10.03 9.10
CA ASN A 162 -68.26 -9.86 9.31
C ASN A 162 -68.91 -8.49 9.01
N ALA A 163 -69.61 -8.44 7.87
CA ALA A 163 -70.99 -7.97 7.86
C ALA A 163 -71.80 -8.80 6.83
N ASN A 164 -72.86 -9.41 7.34
CA ASN A 164 -73.92 -10.15 6.66
C ASN A 164 -74.31 -9.62 5.27
N LEU A 165 -74.61 -10.53 4.33
CA LEU A 165 -75.88 -10.44 3.60
C LEU A 165 -76.40 -11.83 3.19
N LYS A 166 -77.60 -12.12 3.68
CA LYS A 166 -78.50 -13.17 3.22
C LYS A 166 -79.03 -12.82 1.82
N LEU A 167 -78.92 -13.77 0.88
CA LEU A 167 -79.97 -14.36 0.04
C LEU A 167 -79.31 -15.20 -1.07
#